data_AF-A0A8C9GEL6-F1
#
_entry.id   AF-A0A8C9GEL6-F1
#
_cell.length_a   1.000
_cell.length_b   1.000
_cell.length_c   1.000
_cell.angle_alpha   90.00
_cell.angle_beta   90.00
_cell.angle_gamma   90.00
#
_symmetry.space_group_name_H-M   'P 1'
#
loop_
_entity.id
_entity.type
_entity.pdbx_description
1 polymer ?
#
loop_
_entity_poly.entity_id
_entity_poly.type
_entity_poly.pdbx_seq_one_letter_code
_entity_poly.pdbx_strand_id
1 'polypeptide(L)'
;MCLKGEGQGHLSQKKTVTIPSGSILAFRVAQLVINSDLDILLFPDKKQRTFQPPPTGHKPSRSVVAWPQLLPGLSMMGYLPSFLADGVPVEETFTEDFQGLRAEVEAISKELELLDRELCQLLLEGLEGVLRDQLALRALEEALEQGPSLGPVEPLDGPAGAVLECLVLESRMLVPELAVPIVYLLGALTTLSETQHELLAEALESHTLLGPLELVGSLLEQSAPWQERSTMSLPPGLLGSSWGEGAPAWVLLEECGLELGEDTPYVCWEPQAQGRMCALYASLALLSGLSQEPH
;
A
#
# COMPACT_ATOMS: atom_id res chain seq x y z
N MET A 1 0.43 -7.75 -65.70
CA MET A 1 0.94 -8.45 -64.50
C MET A 1 0.37 -7.73 -63.29
N CYS A 2 -0.55 -8.35 -62.57
CA CYS A 2 -1.15 -7.79 -61.35
C CYS A 2 -0.38 -8.32 -60.14
N LEU A 3 0.21 -7.42 -59.37
CA LEU A 3 0.86 -7.75 -58.10
C LEU A 3 -0.23 -7.85 -57.03
N LYS A 4 -0.38 -9.03 -56.44
CA LYS A 4 -1.29 -9.31 -55.33
C LYS A 4 -0.51 -9.03 -54.04
N GLY A 5 -0.83 -7.93 -53.36
CA GLY A 5 -0.29 -7.64 -52.04
C GLY A 5 -1.11 -8.35 -50.97
N GLU A 6 -0.48 -9.20 -50.17
CA GLU A 6 -1.05 -9.76 -48.95
C GLU A 6 -0.75 -8.79 -47.79
N GLY A 7 -1.72 -7.93 -47.49
CA GLY A 7 -1.73 -7.15 -46.25
C GLY A 7 -2.47 -7.94 -45.18
N GLN A 8 -1.75 -8.40 -44.17
CA GLN A 8 -2.31 -9.12 -43.03
C GLN A 8 -2.88 -8.08 -42.05
N GLY A 9 -4.15 -7.70 -42.26
CA GLY A 9 -4.86 -6.75 -41.42
C GLY A 9 -5.16 -7.33 -40.04
N HIS A 10 -4.67 -6.66 -38.99
CA HIS A 10 -4.96 -6.96 -37.59
C HIS A 10 -6.47 -6.80 -37.33
N LEU A 11 -7.16 -7.90 -37.01
CA LEU A 11 -8.59 -7.89 -36.69
C LEU A 11 -8.80 -7.28 -35.29
N SER A 12 -8.96 -5.96 -35.24
CA SER A 12 -9.46 -5.26 -34.05
C SER A 12 -10.88 -5.74 -33.76
N GLN A 13 -11.04 -6.65 -32.79
CA GLN A 13 -12.36 -7.01 -32.28
C GLN A 13 -12.90 -5.82 -31.49
N LYS A 14 -13.93 -5.18 -32.03
CA LYS A 14 -14.63 -4.06 -31.39
C LYS A 14 -15.41 -4.58 -30.17
N LYS A 15 -14.75 -4.58 -29.00
CA LYS A 15 -15.39 -4.93 -27.72
C LYS A 15 -16.51 -3.93 -27.45
N THR A 16 -17.75 -4.40 -27.47
CA THR A 16 -18.94 -3.58 -27.19
C THR A 16 -19.29 -3.74 -25.72
N VAL A 17 -19.27 -2.65 -24.95
CA VAL A 17 -19.68 -2.63 -23.54
C VAL A 17 -21.02 -1.90 -23.42
N THR A 18 -21.97 -2.44 -22.65
CA THR A 18 -23.29 -1.82 -22.43
C THR A 18 -23.37 -1.29 -21.01
N ILE A 19 -23.57 0.02 -20.85
CA ILE A 19 -23.76 0.68 -19.55
C ILE A 19 -25.25 1.03 -19.41
N PRO A 20 -25.99 0.41 -18.46
CA PRO A 20 -27.43 0.64 -18.32
C PRO A 20 -27.74 2.04 -17.77
N SER A 21 -28.96 2.52 -18.03
CA SER A 21 -29.46 3.76 -17.44
C SER A 21 -29.54 3.64 -15.92
N GLY A 22 -29.07 4.67 -15.20
CA GLY A 22 -28.97 4.66 -13.73
C GLY A 22 -27.62 4.20 -13.18
N SER A 23 -26.66 3.84 -14.03
CA SER A 23 -25.30 3.49 -13.58
C SER A 23 -24.58 4.70 -12.95
N ILE A 24 -24.06 4.52 -11.75
CA ILE A 24 -23.27 5.53 -11.04
C ILE A 24 -21.83 5.48 -11.56
N LEU A 25 -21.33 6.61 -12.07
CA LEU A 25 -19.96 6.72 -12.61
C LEU A 25 -18.98 7.36 -11.62
N ALA A 26 -19.50 8.17 -10.70
CA ALA A 26 -18.73 8.85 -9.65
C ALA A 26 -19.65 9.26 -8.50
N PHE A 27 -19.08 9.43 -7.31
CA PHE A 27 -19.78 9.93 -6.12
C PHE A 27 -18.87 10.84 -5.30
N ARG A 28 -19.48 11.60 -4.37
CA ARG A 28 -18.77 12.35 -3.34
C ARG A 28 -19.24 11.87 -1.97
N VAL A 29 -18.33 11.84 -1.01
CA VAL A 29 -18.60 11.42 0.37
C VAL A 29 -18.45 12.59 1.33
N ALA A 30 -19.14 12.51 2.47
CA ALA A 30 -18.95 13.38 3.61
C ALA A 30 -18.76 12.50 4.85
N GLN A 31 -17.72 12.78 5.65
CA GLN A 31 -17.42 11.97 6.81
C GLN A 31 -18.42 12.27 7.94
N LEU A 32 -18.88 11.22 8.62
CA LEU A 32 -19.65 11.35 9.85
C LEU A 32 -18.73 11.21 11.05
N VAL A 33 -18.92 12.05 12.06
CA VAL A 33 -18.28 11.94 13.37
C VAL A 33 -19.37 11.69 14.41
N ILE A 34 -19.18 10.63 15.20
CA ILE A 34 -20.13 10.07 16.13
C ILE A 34 -19.48 10.08 17.52
N ASN A 35 -20.00 10.93 18.39
CA ASN A 35 -19.68 10.98 19.81
C ASN A 35 -20.99 10.89 20.62
N SER A 36 -21.20 11.80 21.58
CA SER A 36 -22.52 12.03 22.19
C SER A 36 -23.53 12.60 21.20
N ASP A 37 -23.05 13.32 20.17
CA ASP A 37 -23.80 13.91 19.07
C ASP A 37 -23.30 13.37 17.72
N LEU A 38 -24.08 13.58 16.65
CA LEU A 38 -23.73 13.20 15.27
C LEU A 38 -23.49 14.45 14.43
N ASP A 39 -22.28 14.57 13.90
CA ASP A 39 -21.86 15.68 13.05
C ASP A 39 -21.45 15.20 11.65
N ILE A 40 -21.71 16.04 10.64
CA ILE A 40 -21.33 15.78 9.24
C ILE A 40 -20.22 16.74 8.83
N LEU A 41 -19.06 16.19 8.48
CA LEU A 41 -17.93 16.94 7.93
C LEU A 41 -18.01 16.92 6.40
N LEU A 42 -18.47 18.04 5.85
CA LEU A 42 -18.48 18.27 4.40
C LEU A 42 -17.05 18.46 3.83
N PHE A 43 -16.11 18.82 4.69
CA PHE A 43 -14.69 18.92 4.38
C PHE A 43 -13.96 17.91 5.28
N PRO A 44 -13.59 16.73 4.76
CA PRO A 44 -12.92 15.70 5.53
C PRO A 44 -11.60 16.22 6.08
N ASP A 45 -11.42 16.17 7.39
CA ASP A 45 -10.11 16.34 8.03
C ASP A 45 -9.47 14.96 8.12
N LYS A 46 -8.34 14.77 7.42
CA LYS A 46 -7.57 13.51 7.43
C LYS A 46 -7.17 13.07 8.84
N LYS A 47 -7.18 13.99 9.82
CA LYS A 47 -6.82 13.73 11.22
C LYS A 47 -8.01 13.32 12.08
N GLN A 48 -9.24 13.62 11.67
CA GLN A 48 -10.44 13.30 12.47
C GLN A 48 -10.94 11.89 12.18
N ARG A 49 -11.20 11.16 13.26
CA ARG A 49 -11.83 9.84 13.20
C ARG A 49 -13.34 9.94 13.35
N THR A 50 -14.03 8.96 12.78
CA THR A 50 -15.48 8.82 12.89
C THR A 50 -15.93 8.59 14.33
N PHE A 51 -15.21 7.81 15.14
CA PHE A 51 -15.47 7.71 16.58
C PHE A 51 -14.34 8.39 17.33
N GLN A 52 -14.63 9.48 18.06
CA GLN A 52 -13.60 10.13 18.86
C GLN A 52 -13.46 9.40 20.20
N PRO A 53 -12.22 9.26 20.70
CA PRO A 53 -12.02 8.79 22.06
C PRO A 53 -12.69 9.76 23.06
N PRO A 54 -13.22 9.24 24.19
CA PRO A 54 -13.87 10.08 25.19
C PRO A 54 -12.89 11.13 25.74
N PRO A 55 -13.36 12.37 26.03
CA PRO A 55 -12.51 13.43 26.56
C PRO A 55 -11.89 12.98 27.90
N THR A 56 -10.57 12.86 27.95
CA THR A 56 -9.81 12.40 29.11
C THR A 56 -10.05 13.28 30.34
N GLY A 57 -10.91 12.79 31.24
CA GLY A 57 -11.08 13.32 32.59
C GLY A 57 -10.68 12.35 33.71
N HIS A 58 -10.57 11.05 33.46
CA HIS A 58 -10.37 10.06 34.53
C HIS A 58 -9.34 8.98 34.15
N LYS A 59 -8.35 8.79 35.03
CA LYS A 59 -7.34 7.72 34.96
C LYS A 59 -8.03 6.34 34.91
N PRO A 60 -7.79 5.48 33.90
CA PRO A 60 -8.28 4.13 33.94
C PRO A 60 -7.45 3.27 34.91
N SER A 61 -8.13 2.41 35.67
CA SER A 61 -7.50 1.40 36.52
C SER A 61 -6.86 0.31 35.66
N ARG A 62 -5.66 -0.13 36.05
CA ARG A 62 -4.86 -1.19 35.42
C ARG A 62 -5.67 -2.50 35.29
N SER A 63 -6.03 -2.90 34.07
CA SER A 63 -6.20 -4.33 33.71
C SER A 63 -6.34 -4.64 32.21
N VAL A 64 -6.35 -3.67 31.31
CA VAL A 64 -6.29 -3.94 29.86
C VAL A 64 -4.83 -3.84 29.42
N VAL A 65 -4.33 -4.89 28.75
CA VAL A 65 -3.01 -4.90 28.12
C VAL A 65 -3.02 -3.76 27.10
N ALA A 66 -2.39 -2.64 27.47
CA ALA A 66 -2.28 -1.47 26.62
C ALA A 66 -1.36 -1.83 25.47
N TRP A 67 -1.89 -1.78 24.26
CA TRP A 67 -1.10 -1.80 23.04
C TRP A 67 -0.07 -0.66 23.12
N PRO A 68 1.16 -0.84 22.64
CA PRO A 68 2.11 0.26 22.54
C PRO A 68 1.44 1.44 21.84
N GLN A 69 1.61 2.64 22.41
CA GLN A 69 1.15 3.88 21.80
C GLN A 69 1.98 4.11 20.54
N LEU A 70 1.55 3.55 19.42
CA LEU A 70 2.18 3.75 18.13
C LEU A 70 1.57 4.98 17.45
N LEU A 71 2.45 5.76 16.85
CA LEU A 71 2.32 7.17 16.48
C LEU A 71 0.92 7.55 15.94
N PRO A 72 0.29 8.62 16.44
CA PRO A 72 -0.88 9.21 15.79
C PRO A 72 -0.44 9.86 14.46
N GLY A 73 -0.31 9.10 13.37
CA GLY A 73 0.24 9.69 12.14
C GLY A 73 0.28 8.89 10.84
N LEU A 74 -0.13 7.62 10.79
CA LEU A 74 -0.12 6.85 9.54
C LEU A 74 -1.32 7.24 8.65
N SER A 75 -1.23 8.35 7.93
CA SER A 75 -2.26 8.75 6.97
C SER A 75 -1.74 9.68 5.86
N MET A 76 -0.63 9.31 5.20
CA MET A 76 -0.33 9.84 3.86
C MET A 76 -1.11 9.12 2.76
N MET A 77 -1.63 7.93 3.05
CA MET A 77 -2.21 7.04 2.06
C MET A 77 -3.70 7.24 1.80
N GLY A 78 -4.41 7.99 2.64
CA GLY A 78 -5.85 8.26 2.48
C GLY A 78 -6.78 7.04 2.61
N TYR A 79 -6.25 5.83 2.76
CA TYR A 79 -7.01 4.57 2.76
C TYR A 79 -6.68 3.60 3.91
N LEU A 80 -5.74 3.93 4.81
CA LEU A 80 -5.55 3.11 6.01
C LEU A 80 -6.77 3.27 6.92
N PRO A 81 -7.47 2.18 7.33
CA PRO A 81 -8.43 2.28 8.39
C PRO A 81 -7.68 2.73 9.66
N SER A 82 -8.27 3.68 10.37
CA SER A 82 -7.63 4.34 11.51
C SER A 82 -7.62 3.39 12.73
N PHE A 83 -6.71 2.42 12.74
CA PHE A 83 -6.70 1.28 13.67
C PHE A 83 -6.19 1.54 15.11
N LEU A 84 -5.79 2.75 15.49
CA LEU A 84 -4.98 2.90 16.70
C LEU A 84 -5.69 3.63 17.86
N ALA A 85 -6.13 2.90 18.88
CA ALA A 85 -6.84 3.42 20.05
C ALA A 85 -6.10 4.52 20.86
N ASP A 86 -6.92 5.42 21.43
CA ASP A 86 -6.79 6.29 22.62
C ASP A 86 -5.41 6.85 23.04
N GLY A 87 -5.13 8.13 22.71
CA GLY A 87 -4.06 8.90 23.36
C GLY A 87 -3.61 10.18 22.64
N VAL A 88 -3.54 11.28 23.41
CA VAL A 88 -2.92 12.63 23.25
C VAL A 88 -2.52 13.12 21.83
N PRO A 89 -2.97 14.31 21.39
CA PRO A 89 -2.49 14.90 20.15
C PRO A 89 -1.06 15.41 20.32
N VAL A 90 -0.11 14.84 19.57
CA VAL A 90 1.22 15.44 19.38
C VAL A 90 1.21 16.13 18.01
N GLU A 91 1.47 17.43 18.01
CA GLU A 91 1.69 18.25 16.83
C GLU A 91 3.01 17.84 16.13
N GLU A 92 3.01 16.76 15.37
CA GLU A 92 4.03 16.55 14.33
C GLU A 92 3.53 17.13 13.02
N THR A 93 4.39 17.94 12.39
CA THR A 93 4.10 18.67 11.16
C THR A 93 4.30 17.71 9.99
N PHE A 94 3.23 17.02 9.61
CA PHE A 94 3.19 16.20 8.39
C PHE A 94 3.47 17.09 7.18
N THR A 95 4.50 16.73 6.40
CA THR A 95 4.71 17.30 5.08
C THR A 95 4.02 16.38 4.07
N GLU A 96 3.08 16.91 3.30
CA GLU A 96 2.39 16.17 2.22
C GLU A 96 3.30 15.99 0.99
N ASP A 97 4.55 15.61 1.22
CA ASP A 97 5.62 15.50 0.22
C ASP A 97 6.35 14.15 0.34
N PHE A 98 7.26 13.92 -0.61
CA PHE A 98 8.01 12.66 -0.67
C PHE A 98 8.88 12.41 0.57
N GLN A 99 9.39 13.46 1.21
CA GLN A 99 10.20 13.33 2.43
C GLN A 99 9.36 12.83 3.60
N GLY A 100 8.12 13.31 3.73
CA GLY A 100 7.15 12.81 4.71
C GLY A 100 6.86 11.32 4.51
N LEU A 101 6.55 10.91 3.27
CA LEU A 101 6.32 9.49 2.93
C LEU A 101 7.54 8.63 3.24
N ARG A 102 8.74 9.08 2.85
CA ARG A 102 9.98 8.34 3.10
C ARG A 102 10.24 8.16 4.59
N ALA A 103 10.07 9.21 5.39
CA ALA A 103 10.24 9.15 6.83
C ALA A 103 9.22 8.22 7.51
N GLU A 104 7.96 8.23 7.04
CA GLU A 104 6.90 7.33 7.50
C GLU A 104 7.27 5.87 7.25
N VAL A 105 7.67 5.54 6.02
CA VAL A 105 8.06 4.18 5.64
C VAL A 105 9.34 3.73 6.38
N GLU A 106 10.35 4.60 6.51
CA GLU A 106 11.57 4.30 7.26
C GLU A 106 11.29 4.05 8.76
N ALA A 107 10.33 4.75 9.36
CA ALA A 107 9.94 4.50 10.75
C ALA A 107 9.30 3.11 10.91
N ILE A 108 8.41 2.72 9.98
CA ILE A 108 7.79 1.39 9.99
C ILE A 108 8.82 0.28 9.71
N SER A 109 9.73 0.48 8.75
CA SER A 109 10.78 -0.49 8.44
C SER A 109 11.69 -0.79 9.64
N LYS A 110 11.99 0.20 10.49
CA LYS A 110 12.81 0.00 11.70
C LYS A 110 12.18 -0.94 12.72
N GLU A 111 10.85 -1.00 12.78
CA GLU A 111 10.15 -1.98 13.63
C GLU A 111 10.36 -3.40 13.10
N LEU A 112 10.47 -3.55 11.77
CA LEU A 112 10.74 -4.81 11.09
C LEU A 112 12.22 -5.23 11.11
N GLU A 113 13.16 -4.31 11.29
CA GLU A 113 14.60 -4.64 11.39
C GLU A 113 14.95 -5.47 12.64
N LEU A 114 14.06 -5.52 13.63
CA LEU A 114 14.27 -6.27 14.88
C LEU A 114 13.93 -7.76 14.75
N LEU A 115 13.35 -8.20 13.63
CA LEU A 115 13.03 -9.59 13.39
C LEU A 115 14.29 -10.42 13.11
N ASP A 116 14.28 -11.66 13.57
CA ASP A 116 15.30 -12.62 13.20
C ASP A 116 15.11 -13.11 11.75
N ARG A 117 16.21 -13.55 11.13
CA ARG A 117 16.22 -13.92 9.71
C ARG A 117 15.24 -15.03 9.36
N GLU A 118 15.06 -16.00 10.25
CA GLU A 118 14.15 -17.13 10.02
C GLU A 118 12.70 -16.66 9.96
N LEU A 119 12.31 -15.76 10.87
CA LEU A 119 10.97 -15.17 10.85
C LEU A 119 10.75 -14.26 9.63
N CYS A 120 11.75 -13.45 9.24
CA CYS A 120 11.67 -12.65 8.01
C CYS A 120 11.45 -13.54 6.78
N GLN A 121 12.16 -14.65 6.68
CA GLN A 121 12.01 -15.57 5.56
C GLN A 121 10.62 -16.22 5.52
N LEU A 122 10.12 -16.72 6.66
CA LEU A 122 8.77 -17.29 6.74
C LEU A 122 7.70 -16.27 6.38
N LEU A 123 7.88 -15.03 6.85
CA LEU A 123 6.98 -13.92 6.55
C LEU A 123 7.00 -13.57 5.06
N LEU A 124 8.18 -13.50 4.44
CA LEU A 124 8.31 -13.27 2.99
C LEU A 124 7.68 -14.38 2.16
N GLU A 125 7.92 -15.65 2.49
CA GLU A 125 7.31 -16.79 1.80
C GLU A 125 5.78 -16.75 1.90
N GLY A 126 5.25 -16.42 3.08
CA GLY A 126 3.81 -16.22 3.28
C GLY A 126 3.26 -15.04 2.47
N LEU A 127 3.93 -13.88 2.52
CA LEU A 127 3.54 -12.66 1.79
C LEU A 127 3.58 -12.87 0.27
N GLU A 128 4.57 -13.59 -0.24
CA GLU A 128 4.67 -13.96 -1.66
C GLU A 128 3.46 -14.80 -2.10
N GLY A 129 2.99 -15.72 -1.26
CA GLY A 129 1.77 -16.48 -1.50
C GLY A 129 0.51 -15.61 -1.39
N VAL A 130 0.46 -14.68 -0.45
CA VAL A 130 -0.65 -13.73 -0.27
C VAL A 130 -0.79 -12.78 -1.46
N LEU A 131 0.32 -12.29 -2.04
CA LEU A 131 0.30 -11.45 -3.23
C LEU A 131 -0.36 -12.15 -4.43
N ARG A 132 -0.13 -13.47 -4.58
CA ARG A 132 -0.74 -14.26 -5.65
C ARG A 132 -2.17 -14.71 -5.39
N ASP A 133 -2.71 -14.48 -4.18
CA ASP A 133 -4.07 -14.87 -3.81
C ASP A 133 -4.83 -13.72 -3.14
N GLN A 134 -5.69 -13.07 -3.92
CA GLN A 134 -6.54 -11.96 -3.47
C GLN A 134 -7.48 -12.34 -2.32
N LEU A 135 -7.90 -13.61 -2.22
CA LEU A 135 -8.73 -14.06 -1.10
C LEU A 135 -7.89 -14.20 0.16
N ALA A 136 -6.65 -14.69 0.04
CA ALA A 136 -5.72 -14.75 1.15
C ALA A 136 -5.38 -13.34 1.67
N LEU A 137 -5.15 -12.37 0.79
CA LEU A 137 -4.88 -10.98 1.17
C LEU A 137 -6.03 -10.38 1.99
N ARG A 138 -7.27 -10.54 1.52
CA ARG A 138 -8.46 -10.04 2.23
C ARG A 138 -8.70 -10.74 3.55
N ALA A 139 -8.52 -12.06 3.61
CA ALA A 139 -8.70 -12.83 4.84
C ALA A 139 -7.66 -12.43 5.90
N LEU A 140 -6.41 -12.18 5.48
CA LEU A 140 -5.36 -11.71 6.37
C LEU A 140 -5.63 -10.28 6.86
N GLU A 141 -6.02 -9.37 5.96
CA GLU A 141 -6.44 -8.02 6.34
C GLU A 141 -7.54 -8.08 7.40
N GLU A 142 -8.65 -8.76 7.12
CA GLU A 142 -9.80 -8.90 8.03
C GLU A 142 -9.38 -9.47 9.39
N ALA A 143 -8.56 -10.51 9.43
CA ALA A 143 -8.09 -11.10 10.69
C ALA A 143 -7.29 -10.10 11.54
N LEU A 144 -6.44 -9.29 10.90
CA LEU A 144 -5.65 -8.26 11.58
C LEU A 144 -6.47 -7.01 11.93
N GLU A 145 -7.57 -6.72 11.23
CA GLU A 145 -8.52 -5.66 11.63
C GLU A 145 -9.25 -6.04 12.93
N GLN A 146 -9.58 -7.32 13.13
CA GLN A 146 -10.35 -7.80 14.29
C GLN A 146 -9.47 -8.05 15.53
N GLY A 147 -8.21 -8.46 15.35
CA GLY A 147 -7.29 -8.82 16.44
C GLY A 147 -7.03 -7.72 17.49
N PRO A 148 -6.95 -6.42 17.14
CA PRO A 148 -6.73 -5.35 18.09
C PRO A 148 -7.85 -5.07 19.09
N SER A 149 -9.08 -5.47 18.76
CA SER A 149 -10.26 -5.02 19.48
C SER A 149 -10.93 -6.11 20.33
N LEU A 150 -10.64 -7.40 20.09
CA LEU A 150 -11.54 -8.48 20.55
C LEU A 150 -10.86 -9.71 21.17
N GLY A 151 -9.53 -9.83 21.19
CA GLY A 151 -8.82 -10.93 21.86
C GLY A 151 -8.03 -11.84 20.91
N PRO A 152 -7.91 -13.16 21.19
CA PRO A 152 -7.06 -14.05 20.40
C PRO A 152 -7.57 -14.18 18.95
N VAL A 153 -6.64 -14.18 18.00
CA VAL A 153 -6.95 -14.26 16.57
C VAL A 153 -7.12 -15.72 16.15
N GLU A 154 -8.21 -16.01 15.43
CA GLU A 154 -8.47 -17.34 14.87
C GLU A 154 -7.41 -17.70 13.81
N PRO A 155 -6.99 -18.98 13.74
CA PRO A 155 -6.07 -19.43 12.70
C PRO A 155 -6.72 -19.38 11.33
N LEU A 156 -5.90 -19.04 10.33
CA LEU A 156 -6.24 -19.10 8.92
C LEU A 156 -5.47 -20.25 8.26
N ASP A 157 -5.99 -20.73 7.14
CA ASP A 157 -5.30 -21.71 6.31
C ASP A 157 -4.45 -21.02 5.22
N GLY A 158 -3.52 -21.77 4.64
CA GLY A 158 -2.75 -21.33 3.46
C GLY A 158 -1.75 -20.20 3.73
N PRO A 159 -1.42 -19.38 2.72
CA PRO A 159 -0.42 -18.31 2.84
C PRO A 159 -0.78 -17.25 3.89
N ALA A 160 -2.06 -16.89 3.99
CA ALA A 160 -2.55 -15.96 5.02
C ALA A 160 -2.31 -16.52 6.44
N GLY A 161 -2.57 -17.82 6.63
CA GLY A 161 -2.23 -18.53 7.87
C GLY A 161 -0.75 -18.48 8.19
N ALA A 162 0.11 -18.76 7.22
CA ALA A 162 1.57 -18.72 7.40
C ALA A 162 2.06 -17.35 7.85
N VAL A 163 1.55 -16.26 7.25
CA VAL A 163 1.85 -14.89 7.69
C VAL A 163 1.33 -14.67 9.11
N LEU A 164 0.08 -15.03 9.40
CA LEU A 164 -0.54 -14.80 10.70
C LEU A 164 0.20 -15.51 11.84
N GLU A 165 0.68 -16.74 11.62
CA GLU A 165 1.50 -17.48 12.61
C GLU A 165 2.79 -16.73 12.99
N CYS A 166 3.34 -15.92 12.09
CA CYS A 166 4.52 -15.09 12.38
C CYS A 166 4.20 -13.89 13.28
N LEU A 167 2.93 -13.48 13.36
CA LEU A 167 2.50 -12.26 14.06
C LEU A 167 1.87 -12.53 15.43
N VAL A 168 1.62 -13.79 15.77
CA VAL A 168 0.95 -14.18 17.02
C VAL A 168 1.86 -14.95 17.95
N LEU A 169 1.62 -14.80 19.24
CA LEU A 169 2.21 -15.68 20.27
C LEU A 169 1.48 -17.04 20.30
N GLU A 170 2.03 -18.00 21.05
CA GLU A 170 1.33 -19.28 21.34
C GLU A 170 -0.07 -19.09 21.94
N SER A 171 -0.30 -17.97 22.63
CA SER A 171 -1.59 -17.56 23.18
C SER A 171 -2.58 -17.01 22.14
N ARG A 172 -2.20 -16.96 20.86
CA ARG A 172 -2.95 -16.38 19.74
C ARG A 172 -3.17 -14.87 19.83
N MET A 173 -2.42 -14.19 20.70
CA MET A 173 -2.43 -12.74 20.80
C MET A 173 -1.44 -12.14 19.80
N LEU A 174 -1.86 -11.09 19.09
CA LEU A 174 -0.98 -10.35 18.18
C LEU A 174 0.16 -9.68 18.94
N VAL A 175 1.33 -9.69 18.33
CA VAL A 175 2.51 -8.92 18.76
C VAL A 175 2.45 -7.58 18.02
N PRO A 176 2.14 -6.45 18.68
CA PRO A 176 1.92 -5.18 18.02
C PRO A 176 3.12 -4.71 17.18
N GLU A 177 4.33 -4.94 17.66
CA GLU A 177 5.59 -4.59 17.00
C GLU A 177 5.78 -5.30 15.64
N LEU A 178 5.11 -6.45 15.45
CA LEU A 178 5.10 -7.18 14.19
C LEU A 178 3.84 -6.89 13.37
N ALA A 179 2.70 -6.84 14.05
CA ALA A 179 1.39 -6.71 13.41
C ALA A 179 1.19 -5.33 12.78
N VAL A 180 1.65 -4.25 13.42
CA VAL A 180 1.43 -2.87 12.91
C VAL A 180 2.12 -2.62 11.57
N PRO A 181 3.42 -2.95 11.40
CA PRO A 181 4.05 -2.84 10.09
C PRO A 181 3.37 -3.66 9.00
N ILE A 182 2.86 -4.85 9.35
CA ILE A 182 2.16 -5.70 8.38
C ILE A 182 0.77 -5.17 8.05
N VAL A 183 0.01 -4.65 9.00
CA VAL A 183 -1.25 -3.95 8.71
C VAL A 183 -1.01 -2.75 7.79
N TYR A 184 0.06 -1.99 8.03
CA TYR A 184 0.45 -0.88 7.16
C TYR A 184 0.77 -1.37 5.73
N LEU A 185 1.56 -2.44 5.60
CA LEU A 185 1.87 -3.05 4.31
C LEU A 185 0.61 -3.56 3.61
N LEU A 186 -0.29 -4.24 4.30
CA LEU A 186 -1.54 -4.74 3.70
C LEU A 186 -2.42 -3.61 3.20
N GLY A 187 -2.54 -2.52 3.96
CA GLY A 187 -3.24 -1.32 3.51
C GLY A 187 -2.58 -0.67 2.29
N ALA A 188 -1.27 -0.83 2.12
CA ALA A 188 -0.60 -0.42 0.88
C ALA A 188 -0.94 -1.34 -0.29
N LEU A 189 -0.83 -2.66 -0.08
CA LEU A 189 -1.11 -3.67 -1.09
C LEU A 189 -2.56 -3.61 -1.57
N THR A 190 -3.54 -3.40 -0.70
CA THR A 190 -4.96 -3.37 -1.09
C THR A 190 -5.32 -2.20 -2.02
N THR A 191 -4.45 -1.20 -2.16
CA THR A 191 -4.61 -0.11 -3.14
C THR A 191 -4.06 -0.44 -4.53
N LEU A 192 -3.22 -1.47 -4.64
CA LEU A 192 -2.58 -1.92 -5.87
C LEU A 192 -3.49 -2.89 -6.64
N SER A 193 -3.19 -3.09 -7.92
CA SER A 193 -3.94 -4.03 -8.76
C SER A 193 -3.40 -5.46 -8.65
N GLU A 194 -4.21 -6.43 -9.08
CA GLU A 194 -3.82 -7.86 -9.10
C GLU A 194 -2.58 -8.10 -9.96
N THR A 195 -2.48 -7.42 -11.12
CA THR A 195 -1.29 -7.44 -11.98
C THR A 195 -0.04 -6.95 -11.22
N GLN A 196 -0.18 -5.88 -10.43
CA GLN A 196 0.95 -5.37 -9.63
C GLN A 196 1.35 -6.35 -8.53
N HIS A 197 0.40 -7.05 -7.91
CA HIS A 197 0.73 -8.08 -6.92
C HIS A 197 1.50 -9.25 -7.53
N GLU A 198 1.11 -9.72 -8.72
CA GLU A 198 1.84 -10.78 -9.43
C GLU A 198 3.30 -10.35 -9.70
N LEU A 199 3.51 -9.14 -10.23
CA LEU A 199 4.84 -8.61 -10.50
C LEU A 199 5.68 -8.39 -9.23
N LEU A 200 5.04 -7.98 -8.13
CA LEU A 200 5.71 -7.87 -6.82
C LEU A 200 6.12 -9.25 -6.28
N ALA A 201 5.27 -10.27 -6.44
CA ALA A 201 5.59 -11.64 -6.05
C ALA A 201 6.73 -12.22 -6.88
N GLU A 202 6.74 -11.98 -8.20
CA GLU A 202 7.86 -12.35 -9.07
C GLU A 202 9.16 -11.65 -8.65
N ALA A 203 9.10 -10.35 -8.37
CA ALA A 203 10.27 -9.57 -7.96
C ALA A 203 10.82 -9.98 -6.59
N LEU A 204 9.95 -10.45 -5.68
CA LEU A 204 10.33 -11.08 -4.42
C LEU A 204 11.09 -12.38 -4.66
N GLU A 205 10.52 -13.28 -5.48
CA GLU A 205 11.12 -14.57 -5.83
C GLU A 205 12.48 -14.41 -6.51
N SER A 206 12.64 -13.40 -7.38
CA SER A 206 13.90 -13.12 -8.07
C SER A 206 14.86 -12.19 -7.31
N HIS A 207 14.50 -11.69 -6.13
CA HIS A 207 15.27 -10.72 -5.36
C HIS A 207 15.62 -9.44 -6.13
N THR A 208 14.69 -8.92 -6.95
CA THR A 208 14.90 -7.76 -7.83
C THR A 208 14.09 -6.52 -7.43
N LEU A 209 13.60 -6.43 -6.19
CA LEU A 209 12.77 -5.31 -5.70
C LEU A 209 13.47 -3.95 -5.68
N LEU A 210 14.80 -3.92 -5.54
CA LEU A 210 15.56 -2.66 -5.43
C LEU A 210 15.47 -1.78 -6.68
N GLY A 211 15.47 -2.39 -7.88
CA GLY A 211 15.37 -1.64 -9.13
C GLY A 211 14.05 -0.85 -9.24
N PRO A 212 12.88 -1.51 -9.12
CA PRO A 212 11.60 -0.83 -9.05
C PRO A 212 11.49 0.17 -7.89
N LEU A 213 12.05 -0.12 -6.71
CA LEU A 213 12.02 0.79 -5.56
C LEU A 213 12.74 2.11 -5.86
N GLU A 214 13.97 2.05 -6.37
CA GLU A 214 14.75 3.23 -6.74
C GLU A 214 14.07 4.03 -7.84
N LEU A 215 13.43 3.34 -8.80
CA LEU A 215 12.71 3.96 -9.89
C LEU A 215 11.51 4.76 -9.38
N VAL A 216 10.64 4.12 -8.60
CA VAL A 216 9.43 4.74 -8.04
C VAL A 216 9.81 5.89 -7.11
N GLY A 217 10.82 5.72 -6.26
CA GLY A 217 11.33 6.79 -5.39
C GLY A 217 11.83 8.00 -6.18
N SER A 218 12.61 7.79 -7.25
CA SER A 218 13.11 8.87 -8.11
C SER A 218 11.99 9.61 -8.83
N LEU A 219 10.90 8.92 -9.21
CA LEU A 219 9.74 9.53 -9.85
C LEU A 219 8.88 10.32 -8.85
N LEU A 220 8.68 9.80 -7.64
CA LEU A 220 7.97 10.50 -6.57
C LEU A 220 8.70 11.79 -6.15
N GLU A 221 10.04 11.77 -6.14
CA GLU A 221 10.86 12.94 -5.86
C GLU A 221 10.78 14.00 -6.98
N GLN A 222 10.80 13.56 -8.25
CA GLN A 222 10.73 14.47 -9.41
C GLN A 222 9.33 15.03 -9.69
N SER A 223 8.27 14.36 -9.22
CA SER A 223 6.87 14.74 -9.48
C SER A 223 6.35 15.83 -8.55
N ALA A 224 7.16 16.31 -7.60
CA ALA A 224 6.74 17.38 -6.70
C ALA A 224 6.57 18.73 -7.44
N PRO A 225 5.47 19.48 -7.22
CA PRO A 225 4.33 19.16 -6.35
C PRO A 225 3.35 18.14 -6.99
N TRP A 226 2.91 17.15 -6.21
CA TRP A 226 2.08 16.04 -6.69
C TRP A 226 0.69 16.43 -7.21
N GLN A 227 0.24 17.65 -6.93
CA GLN A 227 -1.06 18.17 -7.34
C GLN A 227 -1.09 18.67 -8.79
N GLU A 228 0.08 18.80 -9.44
CA GLU A 228 0.21 19.32 -10.79
C GLU A 228 0.66 18.23 -11.77
N ARG A 229 0.08 18.20 -12.97
CA ARG A 229 0.54 17.33 -14.05
C ARG A 229 1.94 17.75 -14.47
N SER A 230 2.88 16.81 -14.51
CA SER A 230 4.27 17.07 -14.86
C SER A 230 4.85 15.98 -15.75
N THR A 231 5.84 16.31 -16.57
CA THR A 231 6.54 15.34 -17.41
C THR A 231 7.93 15.08 -16.86
N MET A 232 8.31 13.82 -16.74
CA MET A 232 9.54 13.39 -16.09
C MET A 232 10.41 12.58 -17.04
N SER A 233 11.71 12.62 -16.77
CA SER A 233 12.68 11.75 -17.43
C SER A 233 13.00 10.60 -16.48
N LEU A 234 13.04 9.39 -17.02
CA LEU A 234 13.47 8.23 -16.26
C LEU A 234 14.99 8.30 -16.07
N PRO A 235 15.50 8.00 -14.86
CA PRO A 235 16.93 8.01 -14.62
C PRO A 235 17.63 6.97 -15.52
N PRO A 236 18.61 7.39 -16.34
CA PRO A 236 19.19 6.55 -17.40
C PRO A 236 19.97 5.33 -16.88
N GLY A 237 20.24 5.26 -15.57
CA GLY A 237 20.89 4.10 -14.93
C GLY A 237 19.93 3.03 -14.40
N LEU A 238 18.65 3.36 -14.18
CA LEU A 238 17.64 2.42 -13.65
C LEU A 238 16.84 1.73 -14.75
N LEU A 239 16.84 2.33 -15.94
CA LEU A 239 16.39 1.67 -17.15
C LEU A 239 17.53 0.83 -17.69
N GLY A 240 17.53 -0.47 -17.39
CA GLY A 240 18.30 -1.42 -18.18
C GLY A 240 17.89 -1.36 -19.67
N SER A 241 18.45 -2.23 -20.50
CA SER A 241 18.08 -2.38 -21.91
C SER A 241 16.64 -2.91 -22.15
N SER A 242 15.77 -2.84 -21.15
CA SER A 242 14.46 -3.51 -21.07
C SER A 242 13.30 -2.54 -20.82
N TRP A 243 13.46 -1.23 -21.03
CA TRP A 243 12.33 -0.30 -20.99
C TRP A 243 11.48 -0.45 -22.25
N GLY A 244 10.17 -0.64 -22.07
CA GLY A 244 9.21 -0.80 -23.15
C GLY A 244 7.91 -1.43 -22.67
N GLU A 245 6.89 -1.41 -23.54
CA GLU A 245 5.58 -2.00 -23.26
C GLU A 245 5.72 -3.48 -22.84
N GLY A 246 5.15 -3.83 -21.69
CA GLY A 246 5.21 -5.18 -21.12
C GLY A 246 6.41 -5.48 -20.22
N ALA A 247 7.35 -4.55 -20.05
CA ALA A 247 8.39 -4.70 -19.04
C ALA A 247 7.80 -4.59 -17.62
N PRO A 248 8.30 -5.32 -16.60
CA PRO A 248 7.75 -5.27 -15.24
C PRO A 248 7.64 -3.86 -14.68
N ALA A 249 8.69 -3.04 -14.82
CA ALA A 249 8.69 -1.65 -14.37
C ALA A 249 7.70 -0.76 -15.13
N TRP A 250 7.46 -1.04 -16.42
CA TRP A 250 6.46 -0.33 -17.22
C TRP A 250 5.06 -0.64 -16.69
N VAL A 251 4.72 -1.94 -16.58
CA VAL A 251 3.39 -2.39 -16.14
C VAL A 251 3.08 -1.91 -14.72
N LEU A 252 4.06 -1.96 -13.80
CA LEU A 252 3.90 -1.42 -12.45
C LEU A 252 3.47 0.05 -12.45
N LEU A 253 4.11 0.89 -13.28
CA LEU A 253 3.81 2.33 -13.36
C LEU A 253 2.52 2.62 -14.13
N GLU A 254 2.22 1.86 -15.17
CA GLU A 254 0.98 1.97 -15.95
C GLU A 254 -0.25 1.66 -15.08
N GLU A 255 -0.19 0.61 -14.27
CA GLU A 255 -1.25 0.22 -13.33
C GLU A 255 -1.46 1.25 -12.20
N CYS A 256 -0.43 2.05 -11.88
CA CYS A 256 -0.57 3.22 -11.00
C CYS A 256 -1.34 4.37 -11.66
N GLY A 257 -1.59 4.32 -12.98
CA GLY A 257 -2.31 5.34 -13.74
C GLY A 257 -1.42 6.40 -14.38
N LEU A 258 -0.12 6.12 -14.53
CA LEU A 258 0.80 7.02 -15.24
C LEU A 258 0.73 6.80 -16.75
N GLU A 259 0.79 7.90 -17.52
CA GLU A 259 0.95 7.80 -18.97
C GLU A 259 2.44 7.61 -19.30
N LEU A 260 2.77 6.52 -19.99
CA LEU A 260 4.15 6.13 -20.33
C LEU A 260 4.39 6.25 -21.83
N GLY A 261 5.63 6.57 -22.21
CA GLY A 261 6.08 6.68 -23.59
C GLY A 261 7.46 6.06 -23.81
N GLU A 262 7.73 5.65 -25.04
CA GLU A 262 9.06 5.18 -25.47
C GLU A 262 10.00 6.35 -25.84
N ASP A 263 9.45 7.52 -26.16
CA ASP A 263 10.20 8.73 -26.49
C ASP A 263 10.24 9.72 -25.32
N THR A 264 11.30 10.54 -25.23
CA THR A 264 11.41 11.57 -24.19
C THR A 264 10.37 12.68 -24.37
N PRO A 265 9.68 13.14 -23.29
CA PRO A 265 9.73 12.63 -21.91
C PRO A 265 8.93 11.33 -21.73
N TYR A 266 9.53 10.36 -21.03
CA TYR A 266 9.04 8.98 -20.96
C TYR A 266 7.84 8.77 -20.02
N VAL A 267 7.61 9.68 -19.07
CA VAL A 267 6.53 9.53 -18.07
C VAL A 267 5.82 10.86 -17.88
N CYS A 268 4.49 10.81 -17.87
CA CYS A 268 3.65 11.91 -17.44
C CYS A 268 3.01 11.58 -16.09
N TRP A 269 3.32 12.39 -15.08
CA TRP A 269 2.70 12.35 -13.76
C TRP A 269 1.25 12.81 -13.83
N GLU A 270 0.35 12.05 -13.22
CA GLU A 270 -1.04 12.44 -12.99
C GLU A 270 -1.31 12.54 -11.49
N PRO A 271 -1.94 13.61 -11.00
CA PRO A 271 -2.26 13.76 -9.58
C PRO A 271 -3.10 12.61 -9.00
N GLN A 272 -3.92 11.96 -9.83
CA GLN A 272 -4.73 10.81 -9.45
C GLN A 272 -3.88 9.56 -9.15
N ALA A 273 -2.67 9.48 -9.70
CA ALA A 273 -1.74 8.38 -9.47
C ALA A 273 -1.05 8.48 -8.09
N GLN A 274 -1.11 9.63 -7.42
CA GLN A 274 -0.40 9.88 -6.16
C GLN A 274 -0.59 8.75 -5.13
N GLY A 275 -1.84 8.40 -4.81
CA GLY A 275 -2.13 7.39 -3.80
C GLY A 275 -1.52 6.02 -4.13
N ARG A 276 -1.68 5.56 -5.38
CA ARG A 276 -1.14 4.28 -5.86
C ARG A 276 0.39 4.30 -5.96
N MET A 277 0.98 5.42 -6.35
CA MET A 277 2.44 5.57 -6.44
C MET A 277 3.08 5.56 -5.05
N CYS A 278 2.49 6.26 -4.08
CA CYS A 278 2.91 6.18 -2.68
C CYS A 278 2.78 4.75 -2.15
N ALA A 279 1.73 4.04 -2.54
CA ALA A 279 1.51 2.66 -2.14
C ALA A 279 2.51 1.67 -2.70
N LEU A 280 2.80 1.82 -3.98
CA LEU A 280 3.80 1.01 -4.65
C LEU A 280 5.17 1.25 -3.99
N TYR A 281 5.52 2.50 -3.70
CA TYR A 281 6.75 2.84 -2.98
C TYR A 281 6.82 2.20 -1.59
N ALA A 282 5.77 2.37 -0.77
CA ALA A 282 5.71 1.80 0.57
C ALA A 282 5.81 0.27 0.54
N SER A 283 5.08 -0.38 -0.36
CA SER A 283 5.11 -1.84 -0.53
C SER A 283 6.50 -2.33 -0.92
N LEU A 284 7.11 -1.73 -1.94
CA LEU A 284 8.47 -2.07 -2.39
C LEU A 284 9.51 -1.87 -1.29
N ALA A 285 9.41 -0.77 -0.54
CA ALA A 285 10.36 -0.45 0.52
C ALA A 285 10.29 -1.44 1.70
N LEU A 286 9.08 -1.79 2.15
CA LEU A 286 8.89 -2.73 3.26
C LEU A 286 9.27 -4.16 2.86
N LEU A 287 8.86 -4.61 1.68
CA LEU A 287 9.25 -5.91 1.15
C LEU A 287 10.78 -6.00 0.93
N SER A 288 11.40 -4.91 0.46
CA SER A 288 12.86 -4.85 0.34
C SER A 288 13.55 -4.87 1.69
N GLY A 289 13.02 -4.19 2.71
CA GLY A 289 13.56 -4.18 4.07
C GLY A 289 13.55 -5.58 4.69
N LEU A 290 12.46 -6.33 4.53
CA LEU A 290 12.35 -7.73 4.97
C LEU A 290 13.31 -8.67 4.22
N SER A 291 13.66 -8.32 2.98
CA SER A 291 14.57 -9.13 2.13
C SER A 291 16.05 -8.83 2.36
N GLN A 292 16.39 -7.74 3.06
CA GLN A 292 17.78 -7.37 3.33
C GLN A 292 18.34 -8.16 4.52
N GLU A 293 19.60 -8.61 4.40
CA GLU A 293 20.28 -9.26 5.52
C GLU A 293 20.56 -8.24 6.64
N PRO A 294 20.24 -8.55 7.91
CA PRO A 294 20.63 -7.70 9.03
C PRO A 294 22.16 -7.64 9.14
N HIS A 295 22.69 -6.43 9.34
CA HIS A 295 24.12 -6.16 9.52
C HIS A 295 24.68 -6.65 10.87
#